data_AF-A0A8J7IVX3-F1
#
_entry.id   AF-A0A8J7IVX3-F1
#
_cell.length_a   1.000
_cell.length_b   1.000
_cell.length_c   1.000
_cell.angle_alpha   90.00
_cell.angle_beta   90.00
_cell.angle_gamma   90.00
#
_symmetry.space_group_name_H-M   'P 1'
#
loop_
_entity.id
_entity.type
_entity.pdbx_description
1 polymer ?
#
loop_
_entity_poly.entity_id
_entity_poly.type
_entity_poly.pdbx_seq_one_letter_code
_entity_poly.pdbx_strand_id
1 'polypeptide(L)' 'MKHKHRVDQLQNGVRSLLAKSGYAFSEEDKALLEAILVELEEMSNNEKDNSPDQILKVLSLLLRFLKFFGIDDITGLF' A
#
# COMPACT_ATOMS: atom_id res chain seq x y z
N MET A 1 8.08 11.93 12.18
CA MET A 1 6.98 11.60 13.13
C MET A 1 5.60 11.52 12.47
N LYS A 2 5.10 12.54 11.73
CA LYS A 2 3.78 12.43 11.04
C LYS A 2 3.75 11.44 9.86
N HIS A 3 4.85 11.30 9.11
CA HIS A 3 4.92 10.38 7.96
C HIS A 3 4.92 8.91 8.37
N LYS A 4 5.79 8.52 9.33
CA LYS A 4 5.77 7.18 9.94
C LYS A 4 4.37 6.76 10.39
N HIS A 5 3.70 7.65 11.12
CA HIS A 5 2.38 7.38 11.65
C HIS A 5 1.34 7.10 10.55
N ARG A 6 1.42 7.78 9.40
CA ARG A 6 0.52 7.54 8.25
C ARG A 6 0.81 6.23 7.53
N VAL A 7 2.10 5.88 7.36
CA VAL A 7 2.51 4.60 6.76
C VAL A 7 2.12 3.44 7.66
N ASP A 8 2.35 3.56 8.97
CA ASP A 8 1.96 2.55 9.96
C ASP A 8 0.43 2.36 10.02
N GLN A 9 -0.35 3.45 9.87
CA GLN A 9 -1.81 3.37 9.75
C GLN A 9 -2.25 2.61 8.49
N LEU A 10 -1.58 2.84 7.36
CA LEU A 10 -1.86 2.13 6.11
C LEU A 10 -1.52 0.64 6.22
N GLN A 11 -0.38 0.30 6.83
CA GLN A 11 0.00 -1.09 7.12
C GLN A 11 -1.05 -1.79 7.99
N ASN A 12 -1.50 -1.13 9.06
CA ASN A 12 -2.53 -1.68 9.95
C ASN A 12 -3.87 -1.88 9.21
N GLY A 13 -4.20 -0.99 8.27
CA GLY A 13 -5.34 -1.14 7.37
C GLY A 13 -5.25 -2.41 6.50
N VAL A 14 -4.10 -2.63 5.86
CA VAL A 14 -3.85 -3.85 5.04
C VAL A 14 -3.90 -5.12 5.89
N ARG A 15 -3.24 -5.12 7.06
CA ARG A 15 -3.29 -6.25 8.00
C ARG A 15 -4.73 -6.56 8.44
N SER A 16 -5.53 -5.53 8.68
CA SER A 16 -6.94 -5.71 9.05
C SER A 16 -7.77 -6.28 7.89
N LEU A 17 -7.48 -5.89 6.65
CA LEU A 17 -8.13 -6.46 5.46
C LEU A 17 -7.78 -7.95 5.32
N LEU A 18 -6.50 -8.31 5.40
CA LEU A 18 -6.04 -9.70 5.32
C LEU A 18 -6.57 -10.58 6.46
N ALA A 19 -6.68 -10.04 7.68
CA ALA A 19 -7.18 -10.76 8.84
C ALA A 19 -8.71 -10.92 8.88
N LYS A 20 -9.46 -10.13 8.10
CA LYS A 20 -10.92 -10.24 8.04
C LYS A 20 -11.33 -11.46 7.22
N SER A 21 -11.83 -12.48 7.91
CA SER A 21 -12.41 -13.71 7.33
C SER A 21 -13.65 -13.49 6.44
N GLY A 22 -14.19 -12.27 6.38
CA GLY A 22 -15.34 -11.91 5.55
C GLY A 22 -15.01 -11.50 4.10
N TYR A 23 -13.74 -11.28 3.77
CA TYR A 23 -13.31 -11.05 2.39
C TYR A 23 -12.74 -12.35 1.82
N ALA A 24 -13.45 -12.96 0.88
CA ALA A 24 -12.92 -14.05 0.07
C ALA A 24 -12.02 -13.46 -1.02
N PHE A 25 -10.85 -12.94 -0.62
CA PHE A 25 -9.82 -12.55 -1.57
C PHE A 25 -9.35 -13.79 -2.33
N SER A 26 -9.14 -13.64 -3.64
CA SER A 26 -8.42 -14.66 -4.41
C SER A 26 -6.99 -14.80 -3.89
N GLU A 27 -6.32 -15.90 -4.22
CA GLU A 27 -4.90 -16.06 -3.87
C GLU A 27 -4.03 -14.96 -4.50
N GLU A 28 -4.40 -14.49 -5.70
CA GLU A 28 -3.75 -13.37 -6.39
C GLU A 28 -3.92 -12.05 -5.62
N ASP A 29 -5.13 -11.79 -5.13
CA ASP A 29 -5.47 -10.61 -4.33
C ASP A 29 -4.72 -10.57 -2.99
N LYS A 30 -4.64 -11.72 -2.31
CA LYS A 30 -3.86 -11.84 -1.06
C LYS A 30 -2.38 -11.60 -1.31
N ALA A 31 -1.82 -12.22 -2.35
CA ALA A 31 -0.42 -12.04 -2.71
C ALA A 31 -0.10 -10.57 -3.03
N LEU A 32 -1.02 -9.85 -3.70
CA LEU A 32 -0.85 -8.42 -3.97
C LEU A 32 -0.87 -7.58 -2.69
N LEU A 33 -1.80 -7.86 -1.77
CA LEU A 33 -1.88 -7.16 -0.47
C LEU A 33 -0.65 -7.45 0.42
N GLU A 34 -0.14 -8.67 0.42
CA GLU A 34 1.09 -9.04 1.14
C GLU A 34 2.32 -8.34 0.55
N ALA A 35 2.45 -8.28 -0.78
CA ALA A 35 3.52 -7.55 -1.43
C ALA A 35 3.48 -6.04 -1.11
N ILE A 36 2.28 -5.46 -1.09
CA ILE A 36 2.05 -4.07 -0.69
C ILE A 36 2.49 -3.84 0.78
N LEU A 37 2.21 -4.79 1.67
CA LEU A 37 2.58 -4.70 3.07
C LEU A 37 4.10 -4.71 3.28
N VAL A 38 4.82 -5.55 2.54
CA VAL A 38 6.29 -5.59 2.57
C VAL A 38 6.89 -4.25 2.10
N GLU A 39 6.39 -3.69 1.00
CA GLU A 39 6.87 -2.40 0.49
C GLU A 39 6.59 -1.24 1.48
N LEU A 40 5.45 -1.25 2.18
CA LEU A 40 5.17 -0.28 3.23
C LEU A 40 6.12 -0.41 4.44
N GLU A 41 6.50 -1.63 4.81
CA GLU A 41 7.48 -1.87 5.88
C GLU A 41 8.87 -1.34 5.51
N GLU A 42 9.31 -1.59 4.27
CA GLU A 42 10.54 -1.02 3.74
C GLU A 42 10.52 0.51 3.75
N MET A 43 9.41 1.14 3.38
CA MET A 43 9.27 2.60 3.42
C MET A 43 9.29 3.18 4.83
N SER A 44 8.63 2.52 5.81
CA SER A 44 8.66 2.94 7.21
C SER A 44 10.08 2.86 7.81
N ASN A 45 10.86 1.86 7.39
CA ASN A 45 12.24 1.68 7.82
C ASN A 45 13.23 2.66 7.15
N ASN A 46 12.93 3.12 5.93
CA ASN A 46 13.79 3.99 5.12
C ASN A 46 13.39 5.49 5.19
N GLU A 47 12.88 5.95 6.34
CA GLU A 47 12.22 7.24 6.63
C GLU A 47 12.92 8.55 6.15
N LYS A 48 14.14 8.50 5.61
CA LYS A 48 14.96 9.68 5.29
C LYS A 48 15.39 9.80 3.83
N ASP A 49 15.07 8.83 2.98
CA ASP A 49 15.49 8.88 1.58
C ASP A 49 14.34 9.38 0.69
N ASN A 50 14.37 10.67 0.36
CA ASN A 50 13.46 11.28 -0.63
C ASN A 50 14.02 11.16 -2.06
N SER A 51 14.82 10.13 -2.34
CA SER A 51 15.33 9.88 -3.67
C SER A 51 14.18 9.73 -4.67
N PRO A 52 14.37 10.12 -5.94
CA PRO A 52 13.39 9.91 -7.00
C PRO A 52 12.92 8.44 -7.09
N ASP A 53 13.81 7.49 -6.80
CA ASP A 53 13.49 6.06 -6.77
C ASP A 53 12.50 5.70 -5.65
N GLN A 54 12.65 6.29 -4.46
CA GLN A 54 11.70 6.14 -3.36
C GLN A 54 10.33 6.70 -3.72
N ILE A 55 10.29 7.88 -4.36
CA ILE A 55 9.05 8.52 -4.82
C ILE A 55 8.35 7.64 -5.88
N LEU A 56 9.11 7.08 -6.83
CA LEU A 56 8.58 6.16 -7.83
C LEU A 56 8.04 4.88 -7.21
N LYS A 57 8.70 4.33 -6.19
CA LYS A 57 8.18 3.19 -5.42
C LYS A 57 6.85 3.53 -4.74
N VAL A 58 6.73 4.70 -4.10
CA VAL A 58 5.48 5.16 -3.48
C VAL A 58 4.36 5.26 -4.52
N LEU A 59 4.64 5.86 -5.67
CA LEU A 59 3.65 5.99 -6.75
C LEU A 59 3.23 4.63 -7.31
N SER A 60 4.18 3.72 -7.53
CA SER A 60 3.92 2.34 -7.97
C SER A 60 3.02 1.61 -6.96
N LEU A 61 3.32 1.73 -5.67
CA LEU A 61 2.52 1.12 -4.60
C LEU A 61 1.08 1.64 -4.59
N LEU A 62 0.90 2.97 -4.71
CA LEU A 62 -0.43 3.59 -4.76
C LEU A 62 -1.24 3.11 -5.97
N LEU A 63 -0.60 2.99 -7.14
CA LEU A 63 -1.26 2.48 -8.34
C LEU A 63 -1.70 1.02 -8.19
N ARG A 64 -0.88 0.17 -7.56
CA ARG A 64 -1.24 -1.22 -7.26
C ARG A 64 -2.44 -1.31 -6.31
N PHE A 65 -2.48 -0.43 -5.30
CA PHE A 65 -3.62 -0.30 -4.40
C PHE A 65 -4.91 0.12 -5.11
N LEU A 66 -4.83 1.15 -5.96
CA LEU A 66 -5.99 1.66 -6.69
C LEU A 66 -6.55 0.58 -7.64
N LYS A 67 -5.65 -0.09 -8.36
CA LYS A 67 -6.00 -1.23 -9.22
C LYS A 67 -6.66 -2.36 -8.43
N PHE A 68 -6.17 -2.68 -7.22
CA PHE A 68 -6.77 -3.70 -6.36
C PHE A 68 -8.22 -3.39 -6.01
N PHE A 69 -8.56 -2.11 -5.80
CA PHE A 69 -9.93 -1.68 -5.52
C PHE A 69 -10.79 -1.48 -6.79
N GLY A 70 -10.29 -1.85 -7.97
CA GLY A 70 -10.97 -1.61 -9.25
C GLY A 70 -11.09 -0.13 -9.60
N ILE A 71 -10.23 0.72 -9.04
CA ILE A 71 -10.17 2.14 -9.34
C ILE A 71 -9.25 2.32 -10.55
N ASP A 72 -9.86 2.19 -11.73
CA ASP A 72 -9.17 2.34 -13.01
C ASP A 72 -9.13 3.81 -13.49
N ASP A 73 -10.01 4.65 -12.94
CA ASP A 73 -10.09 6.08 -13.22
C ASP A 73 -9.63 6.91 -12.00
N ILE A 74 -8.43 7.46 -12.12
CA ILE A 74 -7.83 8.35 -11.11
C ILE A 74 -8.00 9.83 -11.46
N THR A 75 -8.67 10.14 -12.58
CA THR A 75 -8.80 11.50 -13.11
C THR A 75 -9.64 12.39 -12.19
N GLY A 76 -10.43 11.81 -11.28
CA GLY A 76 -11.16 12.53 -10.22
C GLY A 76 -10.42 12.69 -8.89
N LEU A 77 -9.18 12.21 -8.77
CA LEU A 77 -8.37 12.32 -7.54
C LEU A 77 -7.52 13.61 -7.48
N PHE A 78 -7.48 14.39 -8.56
CA PHE A 78 -6.73 15.64 -8.71
C PHE A 78 -7.61 16.74 -9.29
#